data_AF-A0A0V0HC39-F1
#
_entry.id   AF-A0A0V0HC39-F1
#
_cell.length_a   1.000
_cell.length_b   1.000
_cell.length_c   1.000
_cell.angle_alpha   90.00
_cell.angle_beta   90.00
_cell.angle_gamma   90.00
#
_symmetry.space_group_name_H-M   'P 1'
#
loop_
_entity.id
_entity.type
_entity.pdbx_description
1 polymer ?
#
loop_
_entity_poly.entity_id
_entity_poly.type
_entity_poly.pdbx_seq_one_letter_code
_entity_poly.pdbx_strand_id
1 'polypeptide(L)'
;MLTKVKMPLPDMMAAALAMDESILDADQVENLIKFCPTKEEMDLLKGYTGDKELLGKCEQFFLELMKVPRVESKLRVFLFKIQFKAQVTDFKKSLTTVNSACEEVRSS
;
A
#
# COMPACT_ATOMS: atom_id res chain seq x y z
N MET A 1 -11.25 3.27 14.63
CA MET A 1 -9.92 3.13 14.01
C MET A 1 -9.83 3.71 12.58
N LEU A 2 -10.80 4.50 12.11
CA LEU A 2 -10.64 5.42 10.96
C LEU A 2 -10.24 6.85 11.38
N THR A 3 -10.16 7.09 12.69
CA THR A 3 -9.90 8.41 13.31
C THR A 3 -8.43 8.85 13.27
N LYS A 4 -7.49 7.98 12.86
CA LYS A 4 -6.07 8.33 12.72
C LYS A 4 -5.68 8.84 11.33
N VAL A 5 -6.57 8.70 10.34
CA VAL A 5 -6.35 9.25 9.01
C VAL A 5 -6.99 10.63 8.98
N LYS A 6 -6.20 11.66 9.32
CA LYS A 6 -6.60 13.09 9.20
C LYS A 6 -6.75 13.54 7.74
N MET A 7 -6.37 12.69 6.79
CA MET A 7 -6.31 12.97 5.36
C MET A 7 -7.65 12.64 4.68
N PRO A 8 -8.17 13.51 3.81
CA PRO A 8 -9.26 13.16 2.90
C PRO A 8 -8.91 11.90 2.10
N LEU A 9 -9.79 10.90 2.05
CA LEU A 9 -9.62 9.68 1.25
C LEU A 9 -9.18 9.93 -0.21
N PRO A 10 -9.62 10.99 -0.91
CA PRO A 10 -9.12 11.34 -2.24
C PRO A 10 -7.62 11.64 -2.27
N ASP A 11 -7.12 12.35 -1.25
CA ASP A 11 -5.70 12.72 -1.15
C ASP A 11 -4.83 11.50 -0.83
N MET A 12 -5.35 10.56 -0.01
CA MET A 12 -4.66 9.27 0.21
C MET A 12 -4.51 8.51 -1.10
N MET A 13 -5.57 8.51 -1.91
CA MET A 13 -5.57 7.80 -3.18
C MET A 13 -4.62 8.46 -4.17
N ALA A 14 -4.60 9.79 -4.24
CA ALA A 14 -3.66 10.56 -5.05
C ALA A 14 -2.22 10.28 -4.62
N ALA A 15 -1.93 10.28 -3.31
CA ALA A 15 -0.61 9.96 -2.78
C ALA A 15 -0.19 8.51 -3.08
N ALA A 16 -1.12 7.55 -2.96
CA ALA A 16 -0.87 6.15 -3.28
C ALA A 16 -0.61 5.93 -4.78
N LEU A 17 -1.34 6.65 -5.65
CA LEU A 17 -1.12 6.64 -7.10
C LEU A 17 0.16 7.35 -7.50
N ALA A 18 0.55 8.42 -6.80
CA ALA A 18 1.81 9.13 -6.98
C ALA A 18 3.01 8.37 -6.39
N MET A 19 2.77 7.30 -5.62
CA MET A 19 3.79 6.54 -4.89
C MET A 19 4.67 7.44 -4.01
N ASP A 20 4.04 8.39 -3.32
CA ASP A 20 4.69 9.38 -2.48
C ASP A 20 4.97 8.82 -1.08
N GLU A 21 6.24 8.50 -0.86
CA GLU A 21 6.81 7.92 0.37
C GLU A 21 6.83 8.92 1.54
N SER A 22 6.63 10.21 1.28
CA SER A 22 6.59 11.24 2.32
C SER A 22 5.21 11.40 2.96
N ILE A 23 4.17 10.96 2.26
CA ILE A 23 2.77 11.09 2.67
C ILE A 23 2.23 9.77 3.21
N LEU A 24 2.63 8.65 2.60
CA LEU A 24 2.17 7.31 2.97
C LEU A 24 3.32 6.44 3.46
N ASP A 25 3.17 5.92 4.67
CA ASP A 25 4.07 4.92 5.24
C ASP A 25 3.66 3.48 4.86
N ALA A 26 4.54 2.50 5.12
CA ALA A 26 4.28 1.10 4.78
C ALA A 26 3.02 0.55 5.47
N ASP A 27 2.75 0.93 6.72
CA ASP A 27 1.58 0.47 7.48
C ASP A 27 0.28 1.01 6.89
N GLN A 28 0.27 2.27 6.46
CA GLN A 28 -0.85 2.93 5.80
C GLN A 28 -1.13 2.31 4.43
N VAL A 29 -0.10 2.00 3.65
CA VAL A 29 -0.26 1.30 2.37
C VAL A 29 -0.77 -0.11 2.58
N GLU A 30 -0.28 -0.83 3.59
CA GLU A 30 -0.76 -2.18 3.89
C GLU A 30 -2.22 -2.16 4.37
N ASN A 31 -2.61 -1.17 5.17
CA ASN A 31 -4.00 -0.93 5.53
C ASN A 31 -4.85 -0.60 4.30
N LEU A 32 -4.38 0.26 3.38
CA LEU A 32 -5.08 0.56 2.12
C LEU A 32 -5.31 -0.70 1.27
N ILE A 33 -4.36 -1.63 1.25
CA ILE A 33 -4.53 -2.93 0.58
C ILE A 33 -5.61 -3.76 1.28
N LYS A 34 -5.64 -3.78 2.62
CA LYS A 34 -6.70 -4.45 3.40
C LYS A 34 -8.07 -3.82 3.22
N PHE A 35 -8.12 -2.51 2.94
CA PHE A 35 -9.34 -1.76 2.64
C PHE A 35 -9.73 -1.77 1.16
N CYS A 36 -9.01 -2.49 0.29
CA CYS A 36 -9.47 -2.67 -1.08
C CYS A 36 -10.79 -3.45 -1.09
N PRO A 37 -11.82 -2.98 -1.80
CA PRO A 37 -13.11 -3.64 -1.84
C PRO A 37 -12.97 -5.02 -2.47
N THR A 38 -13.71 -5.98 -1.92
CA THR A 38 -13.79 -7.31 -2.53
C THR A 38 -14.56 -7.26 -3.85
N LYS A 39 -14.42 -8.30 -4.68
CA LYS A 39 -15.22 -8.40 -5.92
C LYS A 39 -16.72 -8.36 -5.65
N GLU A 40 -17.16 -8.96 -4.55
CA GLU A 40 -18.56 -8.97 -4.12
C GLU A 40 -19.04 -7.56 -3.78
N GLU A 41 -18.25 -6.79 -3.01
CA GLU A 41 -18.57 -5.40 -2.66
C GLU A 41 -18.59 -4.49 -3.89
N MET A 42 -17.66 -4.68 -4.84
CA MET A 42 -17.64 -3.95 -6.10
C MET A 42 -18.86 -4.25 -6.98
N ASP A 43 -19.31 -5.51 -7.04
CA ASP A 43 -20.50 -5.87 -7.83
C ASP A 43 -21.79 -5.39 -7.16
N LEU A 44 -21.85 -5.37 -5.82
CA LEU A 44 -22.93 -4.73 -5.06
C LEU A 44 -23.02 -3.23 -5.36
N LEU A 45 -21.88 -2.52 -5.37
CA LEU A 45 -21.81 -1.10 -5.71
C LEU A 45 -22.14 -0.82 -7.17
N LYS A 46 -21.78 -1.70 -8.11
CA LYS A 46 -22.19 -1.60 -9.52
C LYS A 46 -23.69 -1.82 -9.71
N GLY A 47 -24.27 -2.73 -8.95
CA GLY A 47 -25.71 -3.03 -8.96
C GLY A 47 -26.56 -1.94 -8.30
N TYR A 48 -25.93 -1.02 -7.56
CA TYR A 48 -26.63 0.08 -6.91
C TYR A 48 -27.08 1.13 -7.94
N THR A 49 -28.38 1.17 -8.20
CA THR A 49 -29.04 2.16 -9.09
C THR A 49 -29.51 3.42 -8.36
N GLY A 50 -29.18 3.57 -7.08
CA GLY A 50 -29.49 4.76 -6.29
C GLY A 50 -28.49 5.91 -6.51
N ASP A 51 -28.70 7.00 -5.77
CA ASP A 51 -27.87 8.20 -5.89
C ASP A 51 -26.48 8.00 -5.26
N LYS A 52 -25.44 8.15 -6.07
CA LYS A 52 -24.04 7.93 -5.64
C LYS A 52 -23.57 8.99 -4.64
N GLU A 53 -24.28 10.11 -4.53
CA GLU A 53 -23.99 11.19 -3.59
C GLU A 53 -24.53 10.90 -2.18
N LEU A 54 -25.51 10.00 -2.04
CA LEU A 54 -26.03 9.54 -0.75
C LEU A 54 -25.19 8.42 -0.11
N LEU A 55 -24.28 7.82 -0.90
CA LEU A 55 -23.35 6.82 -0.42
C LEU A 55 -22.39 7.42 0.61
N GLY A 56 -22.07 6.65 1.65
CA GLY A 56 -21.09 7.01 2.66
C GLY A 56 -19.69 7.19 2.09
N LYS A 57 -18.82 7.86 2.85
CA LYS A 57 -17.44 8.17 2.41
C LYS A 57 -16.63 6.93 1.96
N CYS A 58 -16.89 5.76 2.55
CA CYS A 58 -16.24 4.50 2.14
C CYS A 58 -16.72 4.00 0.76
N GLU A 59 -18.01 4.13 0.47
CA GLU A 59 -18.59 3.68 -0.79
C GLU A 59 -18.18 4.61 -1.95
N GLN A 60 -18.14 5.92 -1.70
CA GLN A 60 -17.56 6.88 -2.64
C GLN A 60 -16.08 6.57 -2.92
N PHE A 61 -15.33 6.15 -1.90
CA PHE A 61 -13.94 5.71 -2.06
C PHE A 61 -13.82 4.44 -2.90
N PHE A 62 -14.72 3.46 -2.71
CA PHE A 62 -14.76 2.26 -3.55
C PHE A 62 -15.06 2.61 -5.02
N LEU A 63 -15.97 3.55 -5.27
CA LEU A 63 -16.23 4.03 -6.63
C LEU A 63 -15.01 4.67 -7.27
N GLU A 64 -14.24 5.48 -6.54
CA GLU A 64 -12.96 6.03 -7.03
C GLU A 64 -11.94 4.92 -7.29
N LEU A 65 -11.79 3.95 -6.38
CA LEU A 65 -10.90 2.78 -6.58
C LEU A 65 -11.25 1.99 -7.83
N MET A 66 -12.53 1.83 -8.13
CA MET A 66 -12.99 1.14 -9.33
C MET A 66 -12.65 1.87 -10.63
N LYS A 67 -12.43 3.19 -10.60
CA LYS A 67 -11.91 3.94 -11.76
C LYS A 67 -10.45 3.62 -12.05
N VAL A 68 -9.69 3.18 -11.04
CA VAL A 68 -8.28 2.84 -11.19
C VAL A 68 -8.14 1.35 -11.53
N PRO A 69 -7.74 1.01 -12.78
CA PRO A 69 -7.50 -0.38 -13.12
C PRO A 69 -6.31 -0.92 -12.31
N ARG A 70 -6.48 -2.14 -11.78
CA ARG A 70 -5.45 -2.89 -11.05
C ARG A 70 -4.89 -2.15 -9.82
N VAL A 71 -5.75 -1.44 -9.09
CA VAL A 71 -5.32 -0.65 -7.93
C VAL A 71 -4.59 -1.47 -6.86
N GLU A 72 -5.04 -2.69 -6.59
CA GLU A 72 -4.38 -3.61 -5.66
C GLU A 72 -2.92 -3.89 -6.07
N SER A 73 -2.67 -4.13 -7.37
CA SER A 73 -1.32 -4.35 -7.88
C SER A 73 -0.45 -3.10 -7.72
N LYS A 74 -1.01 -1.91 -7.96
CA LYS A 74 -0.27 -0.64 -7.77
C LYS A 74 0.09 -0.41 -6.31
N LEU A 75 -0.84 -0.64 -5.39
CA LEU A 75 -0.59 -0.53 -3.95
C LEU A 75 0.47 -1.54 -3.49
N ARG A 76 0.43 -2.78 -3.97
CA ARG A 76 1.48 -3.77 -3.68
C ARG A 76 2.86 -3.35 -4.18
N VAL A 77 2.94 -2.79 -5.40
CA VAL A 77 4.20 -2.27 -5.95
C VAL A 77 4.69 -1.09 -5.10
N PHE A 78 3.80 -0.22 -4.65
CA PHE A 78 4.17 0.91 -3.80
C PHE A 78 4.68 0.43 -2.43
N LEU A 79 4.00 -0.52 -1.79
CA LEU A 79 4.46 -1.15 -0.55
C LEU A 79 5.85 -1.77 -0.73
N PHE A 80 6.04 -2.51 -1.82
CA PHE A 80 7.33 -3.09 -2.16
C PHE A 80 8.41 -2.02 -2.32
N LYS A 81 8.12 -0.92 -3.02
CA LYS A 81 9.07 0.20 -3.18
C LYS A 81 9.54 0.75 -1.84
N ILE A 82 8.61 0.99 -0.90
CA ILE A 82 8.94 1.50 0.45
C ILE A 82 9.82 0.49 1.20
N GLN A 83 9.46 -0.79 1.16
CA GLN A 83 10.17 -1.84 1.90
C GLN A 83 11.52 -2.24 1.26
N PHE A 84 11.67 -2.06 -0.04
CA PHE A 84 12.81 -2.56 -0.82
C PHE A 84 14.14 -2.04 -0.28
N LYS A 85 14.22 -0.73 0.01
CA LYS A 85 15.47 -0.11 0.50
C LYS A 85 15.89 -0.66 1.87
N ALA A 86 14.93 -0.88 2.77
CA ALA A 86 15.18 -1.48 4.07
C ALA A 86 15.64 -2.94 3.92
N GLN A 87 14.89 -3.74 3.15
CA GLN A 87 15.22 -5.15 2.91
C GLN A 87 16.60 -5.34 2.29
N VAL A 88 16.97 -4.55 1.28
CA VAL A 88 18.30 -4.61 0.65
C VAL A 88 19.41 -4.24 1.64
N THR A 89 19.17 -3.27 2.51
CA THR A 89 20.16 -2.83 3.50
C THR A 89 20.39 -3.92 4.54
N ASP A 90 19.33 -4.54 5.04
CA ASP A 90 19.43 -5.63 6.01
C ASP A 90 20.07 -6.88 5.40
N PHE A 91 19.70 -7.21 4.16
CA PHE A 91 20.32 -8.32 3.43
C PHE A 91 21.83 -8.10 3.22
N LYS A 92 22.24 -6.89 2.83
CA LYS A 92 23.66 -6.53 2.68
C LYS A 92 24.43 -6.65 3.99
N LYS A 93 23.85 -6.20 5.11
CA LYS A 93 24.47 -6.35 6.44
C LYS A 93 24.71 -7.82 6.76
N SER A 94 23.69 -8.66 6.62
CA SER A 94 23.79 -10.10 6.87
C SER A 94 24.88 -10.75 6.00
N LEU A 95 24.91 -10.43 4.70
CA LEU A 95 25.93 -10.94 3.78
C LEU A 95 27.35 -10.49 4.18
N THR A 96 27.50 -9.23 4.59
CA THR A 96 28.80 -8.68 5.03
C THR A 96 29.28 -9.42 6.27
N THR A 97 28.42 -9.64 7.26
CA THR A 97 28.76 -10.38 8.49
C THR A 97 29.26 -11.79 8.16
N VAL A 98 28.56 -12.51 7.27
CA VAL A 98 28.98 -13.87 6.87
C VAL A 98 30.30 -13.83 6.11
N ASN A 99 30.47 -12.87 5.19
CA ASN A 99 31.69 -12.77 4.39
C ASN A 99 32.91 -12.43 5.27
N SER A 100 32.76 -11.49 6.21
CA SER A 100 33.81 -11.17 7.18
C SER A 100 34.17 -12.35 8.07
N ALA A 101 33.18 -13.12 8.55
CA ALA A 101 33.45 -14.33 9.32
C ALA A 101 34.22 -15.40 8.50
N CYS A 102 33.87 -15.58 7.22
CA CYS A 102 34.61 -16.48 6.34
C CYS A 102 36.04 -15.99 6.05
N GLU A 103 36.24 -14.69 5.86
CA GLU A 103 37.58 -14.10 5.70
C GLU A 103 38.44 -14.29 6.95
N GLU A 104 37.92 -13.98 8.13
CA GLU A 104 38.64 -14.14 9.40
C GLU A 104 39.10 -15.59 9.60
N VAL A 105 38.22 -16.57 9.37
CA VAL A 105 38.55 -18.01 9.46
C VAL A 105 39.61 -18.40 8.44
N ARG A 106 39.55 -17.87 7.22
CA ARG A 106 40.53 -18.17 6.16
C ARG A 106 41.90 -17.53 6.41
N SER A 107 41.93 -16.38 7.08
CA SER A 107 43.17 -15.67 7.44
C SER A 107 43.74 -16.08 8.80
N SER A 108 43.09 -17.00 9.52
CA SER A 108 43.53 -17.55 10.80
C SER A 108 44.50 -18.72 10.66
#